data_AF-A0A250WX41-F1
#
_entry.id   AF-A0A250WX41-F1
#
_cell.length_a   1.000
_cell.length_b   1.000
_cell.length_c   1.000
_cell.angle_alpha   90.00
_cell.angle_beta   90.00
_cell.angle_gamma   90.00
#
_symmetry.space_group_name_H-M   'P 1'
#
loop_
_entity.id
_entity.type
_entity.pdbx_description
1 polymer ?
#
loop_
_entity_poly.entity_id
_entity_poly.type
_entity_poly.pdbx_seq_one_letter_code
_entity_poly.pdbx_strand_id
1 'polypeptide(L)'
;MNLMLDVVLRKLPCKTSFFRQRLNSYAAASTSSRMASGWTGLDSRRLLYAEIRANDMDQQIDNYTKHFGMQLLKRSQDTDQHSAYMGYGPLDSNFAIKTVAPGSDAMPIDIGTGFIRSSLMAEQ
;
A
#
# COMPACT_ATOMS: atom_id res chain seq x y z
N MET A 1 -40.66 10.48 28.67
CA MET A 1 -39.95 9.19 28.84
C MET A 1 -38.51 9.43 29.27
N ASN A 2 -38.30 10.15 30.38
CA ASN A 2 -36.98 10.68 30.75
C ASN A 2 -36.76 10.76 32.27
N LEU A 3 -37.26 9.79 33.03
CA LEU A 3 -37.15 9.75 34.50
C LEU A 3 -36.84 8.35 35.06
N MET A 4 -36.98 7.29 34.27
CA MET A 4 -36.74 5.91 34.74
C MET A 4 -35.29 5.44 34.56
N LEU A 5 -34.51 6.10 33.69
CA LEU A 5 -33.09 5.83 33.46
C LEU A 5 -32.16 6.48 34.50
N ASP A 6 -32.61 7.58 35.12
CA ASP A 6 -31.83 8.34 36.11
C ASP A 6 -31.74 7.67 37.50
N VAL A 7 -32.70 6.80 37.81
CA VAL A 7 -32.79 6.10 39.10
C VAL A 7 -31.93 4.82 39.10
N VAL A 8 -31.80 4.16 37.94
CA VAL A 8 -31.06 2.89 37.82
C VAL A 8 -29.53 3.10 37.89
N LEU A 9 -29.03 4.30 37.57
CA LEU A 9 -27.60 4.60 37.54
C LEU A 9 -27.01 5.12 38.87
N ARG A 10 -27.82 5.36 39.91
CA ARG A 10 -27.33 5.90 41.21
C ARG A 10 -27.07 4.86 42.31
N LYS A 11 -27.33 3.57 42.06
CA LYS A 11 -27.09 2.49 43.04
C LYS A 11 -26.18 1.38 42.52
N LEU A 12 -25.04 1.73 41.92
CA LEU A 12 -23.99 0.75 41.65
C LEU A 12 -22.69 1.17 42.37
N PRO A 13 -22.10 0.29 43.19
CA PRO A 13 -20.87 0.60 43.93
C PRO A 13 -19.71 0.90 42.99
N CYS A 14 -18.79 1.73 43.49
CA CYS A 14 -17.63 2.41 42.89
C CYS A 14 -16.57 1.53 42.17
N LYS A 15 -16.95 0.44 41.50
CA LYS A 15 -16.03 -0.46 40.76
C LYS A 15 -16.40 -0.66 39.29
N THR A 16 -17.03 0.33 38.65
CA THR A 16 -17.47 0.28 37.23
C THR A 16 -16.57 1.06 36.26
N SER A 17 -15.26 1.15 36.54
CA SER A 17 -14.29 1.76 35.61
C SER A 17 -14.20 0.97 34.28
N PHE A 18 -14.19 -0.36 34.35
CA PHE A 18 -14.01 -1.24 33.19
C PHE A 18 -15.21 -1.25 32.22
N PHE A 19 -16.44 -1.11 32.71
CA PHE A 19 -17.63 -1.17 31.86
C PHE A 19 -17.84 0.13 31.06
N ARG A 20 -17.44 1.27 31.62
CA ARG A 20 -17.50 2.58 30.94
C ARG A 20 -16.41 2.73 29.87
N GLN A 21 -15.21 2.19 30.13
CA GLN A 21 -14.10 2.16 29.15
C GLN A 21 -14.46 1.33 27.89
N ARG A 22 -15.13 0.18 28.07
CA ARG A 22 -15.56 -0.64 26.94
C ARG A 22 -16.58 0.08 26.05
N LEU A 23 -17.61 0.70 26.62
CA LEU A 23 -18.62 1.43 25.83
C LEU A 23 -18.03 2.61 25.04
N ASN A 24 -17.08 3.35 25.61
CA ASN A 24 -16.35 4.40 24.88
C ASN A 24 -15.51 3.84 23.72
N SER A 25 -14.89 2.67 23.89
CA SER A 25 -14.11 2.03 22.81
C SER A 25 -14.97 1.57 21.63
N TYR A 26 -16.19 1.06 21.88
CA TYR A 26 -17.13 0.72 20.80
C TYR A 26 -17.69 1.97 20.09
N ALA A 27 -17.97 3.04 20.84
CA ALA A 27 -18.41 4.31 20.26
C ALA A 27 -17.33 4.96 19.38
N ALA A 28 -16.07 4.97 19.83
CA ALA A 28 -14.91 5.44 19.07
C ALA A 28 -14.59 4.56 17.84
N ALA A 29 -14.70 3.24 17.97
CA ALA A 29 -14.53 2.32 16.85
C ALA A 29 -15.64 2.49 15.79
N SER A 30 -16.89 2.71 16.22
CA SER A 30 -18.03 2.95 15.31
C SER A 30 -18.00 4.32 14.61
N THR A 31 -17.33 5.31 15.19
CA THR A 31 -17.10 6.63 14.54
C THR A 31 -15.91 6.56 13.60
N SER A 32 -14.84 5.83 13.97
CA SER A 32 -13.72 5.54 13.07
C SER A 32 -14.16 4.73 11.84
N SER A 33 -15.02 3.72 12.00
CA SER A 33 -15.54 2.93 10.87
C SER A 33 -16.47 3.75 9.96
N ARG A 34 -17.30 4.63 10.53
CA ARG A 34 -18.19 5.53 9.76
C ARG A 34 -17.43 6.62 9.03
N MET A 35 -16.41 7.22 9.66
CA MET A 35 -15.54 8.16 8.96
C MET A 35 -14.75 7.45 7.87
N ALA A 36 -14.13 6.29 8.15
CA ALA A 36 -13.43 5.49 7.14
C ALA A 36 -14.33 5.11 5.95
N SER A 37 -15.60 4.78 6.22
CA SER A 37 -16.62 4.53 5.18
C SER A 37 -16.95 5.76 4.34
N GLY A 38 -16.94 6.97 4.92
CA GLY A 38 -17.13 8.21 4.17
C GLY A 38 -15.91 8.56 3.31
N TRP A 39 -14.70 8.29 3.81
CA TRP A 39 -13.45 8.56 3.10
C TRP A 39 -13.31 7.78 1.80
N THR A 40 -13.73 6.50 1.76
CA THR A 40 -13.63 5.69 0.53
C THR A 40 -14.45 6.24 -0.64
N GLY A 41 -15.51 7.00 -0.37
CA GLY A 41 -16.31 7.66 -1.41
C GLY A 41 -15.71 8.97 -1.94
N LEU A 42 -14.75 9.55 -1.22
CA LEU A 42 -14.04 10.79 -1.60
C LEU A 42 -12.65 10.51 -2.17
N ASP A 43 -12.17 9.27 -2.05
CA ASP A 43 -10.82 8.86 -2.37
C ASP A 43 -10.71 8.38 -3.82
N SER A 44 -9.69 8.85 -4.53
CA SER A 44 -9.39 8.47 -5.92
C SER A 44 -8.05 7.75 -5.98
N ARG A 45 -8.00 6.56 -5.38
CA ARG A 45 -6.77 5.75 -5.39
C ARG A 45 -6.50 5.16 -6.77
N ARG A 46 -5.22 5.16 -7.14
CA ARG A 46 -4.72 4.54 -8.36
C ARG A 46 -3.50 3.69 -8.04
N LEU A 47 -3.35 2.56 -8.74
CA LEU A 47 -2.11 1.80 -8.73
C LEU A 47 -1.04 2.57 -9.52
N LEU A 48 0.08 2.89 -8.86
CA LEU A 48 1.15 3.69 -9.44
C LEU A 48 2.22 2.81 -10.07
N TYR A 49 2.82 1.93 -9.26
CA TYR A 49 3.85 1.01 -9.72
C TYR A 49 3.94 -0.24 -8.84
N ALA A 50 4.49 -1.31 -9.42
CA ALA A 50 5.02 -2.43 -8.65
C ALA A 50 6.53 -2.25 -8.50
N GLU A 51 7.04 -2.35 -7.27
CA GLU A 51 8.48 -2.30 -7.00
C GLU A 51 9.06 -3.71 -6.96
N ILE A 52 10.08 -3.96 -7.78
CA ILE A 52 10.83 -5.22 -7.81
C ILE A 52 12.31 -4.95 -7.60
N ARG A 53 13.02 -5.92 -7.01
CA ARG A 53 14.47 -5.85 -6.87
C ARG A 53 15.16 -6.49 -8.06
N ALA A 54 16.30 -5.92 -8.45
CA ALA A 54 17.16 -6.47 -9.49
C ALA A 54 18.58 -6.67 -9.00
N ASN A 55 19.20 -7.77 -9.42
CA ASN A 55 20.64 -7.99 -9.26
C ASN A 55 21.42 -7.17 -10.31
N ASP A 56 20.93 -7.17 -11.56
CA ASP A 56 21.50 -6.42 -12.68
C ASP A 56 20.42 -5.48 -13.26
N MET A 57 20.65 -4.17 -13.11
CA MET A 57 19.71 -3.14 -13.55
C MET A 57 19.66 -3.04 -15.08
N ASP A 58 20.82 -3.14 -15.76
CA ASP A 58 20.88 -2.97 -17.20
C ASP A 58 20.24 -4.16 -17.91
N GLN A 59 20.46 -5.38 -17.40
CA GLN A 59 19.77 -6.57 -17.89
C GLN A 59 18.25 -6.46 -17.73
N GLN A 60 17.76 -5.95 -16.60
CA GLN A 60 16.31 -5.79 -16.40
C GLN A 60 15.71 -4.75 -17.33
N ILE A 61 16.37 -3.61 -17.52
CA ILE A 61 15.92 -2.59 -18.48
C ILE A 61 15.88 -3.17 -19.88
N ASP A 62 16.90 -3.93 -20.28
CA ASP A 62 16.96 -4.55 -21.60
C ASP A 62 15.81 -5.54 -21.81
N ASN A 63 15.52 -6.37 -20.82
CA ASN A 63 14.40 -7.32 -20.87
C ASN A 63 13.04 -6.62 -21.03
N TYR A 64 12.76 -5.61 -20.19
CA TYR A 64 11.49 -4.87 -20.24
C TYR A 64 11.30 -4.05 -21.51
N THR A 65 12.39 -3.47 -22.03
CA THR A 65 12.32 -2.66 -23.25
C THR A 65 12.26 -3.52 -24.51
N LYS A 66 13.14 -4.53 -24.66
CA LYS A 66 13.20 -5.36 -25.87
C LYS A 66 12.11 -6.41 -25.95
N HIS A 67 11.81 -7.13 -24.87
CA HIS A 67 10.90 -8.26 -24.93
C HIS A 67 9.46 -7.91 -24.57
N PHE A 68 9.27 -6.89 -23.72
CA PHE A 68 7.94 -6.43 -23.32
C PHE A 68 7.53 -5.11 -23.97
N GLY A 69 8.40 -4.47 -24.76
CA GLY A 69 8.08 -3.23 -25.48
C GLY A 69 7.83 -2.03 -24.56
N MET A 70 8.29 -2.08 -23.30
CA MET A 70 8.16 -0.96 -22.37
C MET A 70 9.18 0.14 -22.69
N GLN A 71 8.93 1.34 -22.18
CA GLN A 71 9.83 2.48 -22.28
C GLN A 71 10.49 2.74 -20.92
N LEU A 72 11.77 3.12 -20.92
CA LEU A 72 12.45 3.63 -19.73
C LEU A 72 12.00 5.07 -19.47
N LEU A 73 11.22 5.28 -18.41
CA LEU A 73 10.58 6.55 -18.09
C LEU A 73 11.47 7.45 -17.21
N LYS A 74 12.20 6.83 -16.28
CA LYS A 74 13.08 7.53 -15.34
C LYS A 74 14.16 6.58 -14.83
N ARG A 75 15.39 7.05 -14.70
CA ARG A 75 16.50 6.33 -14.06
C ARG A 75 17.18 7.26 -13.05
N SER A 76 17.47 6.74 -11.86
CA SER A 76 18.25 7.42 -10.82
C SER A 76 19.43 6.54 -10.44
N GLN A 77 20.62 7.12 -10.38
CA GLN A 77 21.81 6.47 -9.86
C GLN A 77 22.26 7.22 -8.62
N ASP A 78 21.64 6.88 -7.48
CA ASP A 78 22.05 7.41 -6.18
C ASP A 78 23.08 6.46 -5.54
N THR A 79 23.89 6.98 -4.61
CA THR A 79 25.02 6.27 -3.99
C THR A 79 24.58 4.97 -3.29
N ASP A 80 23.41 4.98 -2.68
CA ASP A 80 22.92 3.84 -1.89
C ASP A 80 22.05 2.88 -2.72
N GLN A 81 21.26 3.41 -3.66
CA GLN A 81 20.30 2.63 -4.44
C GLN A 81 20.13 3.20 -5.84
N HIS A 82 20.15 2.32 -6.83
CA HIS A 82 19.83 2.66 -8.20
C HIS A 82 18.37 2.28 -8.49
N SER A 83 17.63 3.16 -9.17
CA SER A 83 16.25 2.89 -9.54
C SER A 83 15.95 3.18 -11.00
N ALA A 84 15.06 2.39 -11.58
CA ALA A 84 14.56 2.58 -12.94
C ALA A 84 13.04 2.38 -12.98
N TYR A 85 12.34 3.24 -13.70
CA TYR A 85 10.90 3.15 -13.94
C TYR A 85 10.66 2.78 -15.39
N MET A 86 9.89 1.73 -15.62
CA MET A 86 9.54 1.24 -16.95
C MET A 86 8.03 1.10 -17.09
N GLY A 87 7.49 1.48 -18.24
CA GLY A 87 6.05 1.36 -18.49
C GLY A 87 5.68 1.74 -19.93
N TYR A 88 4.39 1.79 -20.22
CA TYR A 88 3.87 2.10 -21.55
C TYR A 88 3.43 3.56 -21.73
N GLY A 89 3.66 4.42 -20.74
CA GLY A 89 3.30 5.82 -20.79
C GLY A 89 3.75 6.60 -19.56
N PRO A 90 3.37 7.89 -19.45
CA PRO A 90 3.78 8.76 -18.36
C PRO A 90 3.36 8.25 -16.97
N LEU A 91 4.21 8.46 -15.96
CA LEU A 91 4.04 7.94 -14.58
C LEU A 91 2.82 8.50 -13.83
N ASP A 92 2.38 9.71 -14.20
CA ASP A 92 1.25 10.42 -13.60
C ASP A 92 -0.11 9.78 -13.94
N SER A 93 -0.18 9.06 -15.06
CA SER A 93 -1.39 8.51 -15.66
C SER A 93 -1.36 6.99 -15.80
N ASN A 94 -0.18 6.40 -15.95
CA ASN A 94 -0.02 4.96 -16.20
C ASN A 94 0.57 4.21 -15.02
N PHE A 95 0.34 2.90 -15.03
CA PHE A 95 1.03 1.97 -14.13
C PHE A 95 2.44 1.67 -14.68
N ALA A 96 3.42 1.52 -13.78
CA ALA A 96 4.80 1.23 -14.13
C ALA A 96 5.40 0.10 -13.28
N ILE A 97 6.54 -0.42 -13.72
CA ILE A 97 7.41 -1.28 -12.93
C ILE A 97 8.58 -0.43 -12.47
N LYS A 98 8.75 -0.32 -11.15
CA LYS A 98 9.92 0.30 -10.54
C LYS A 98 10.90 -0.80 -10.18
N THR A 99 12.06 -0.79 -10.78
CA THR A 99 13.15 -1.70 -10.42
C THR A 99 14.12 -0.98 -9.51
N VAL A 100 14.54 -1.64 -8.43
CA VAL A 100 15.53 -1.12 -7.48
C VAL A 100 16.68 -2.11 -7.39
N ALA A 101 17.90 -1.64 -7.64
CA ALA A 101 19.11 -2.39 -7.41
C ALA A 101 19.88 -1.79 -6.23
N PRO A 102 20.30 -2.62 -5.26
CA PRO A 102 21.31 -2.22 -4.28
C PRO A 102 22.66 -1.93 -4.98
N GLY A 103 23.55 -1.19 -4.31
CA GLY A 103 24.93 -0.95 -4.79
C GLY A 103 25.77 -2.22 -4.94
N SER A 104 27.06 -2.07 -5.28
CA SER A 104 27.98 -3.14 -5.74
C SER A 104 28.15 -4.37 -4.84
N ASP A 105 27.68 -4.32 -3.59
CA ASP A 105 27.99 -5.31 -2.55
C ASP A 105 26.78 -6.16 -2.15
N ALA A 106 25.81 -6.33 -3.04
CA ALA A 106 24.55 -6.97 -2.72
C ALA A 106 24.55 -8.50 -2.86
N MET A 107 23.90 -9.15 -1.89
CA MET A 107 23.62 -10.59 -1.95
C MET A 107 22.51 -10.91 -2.98
N PRO A 108 22.48 -12.15 -3.50
CA PRO A 108 21.41 -12.62 -4.37
C PRO A 108 20.02 -12.42 -3.74
N ILE A 109 19.08 -11.92 -4.54
CA ILE A 109 17.69 -11.72 -4.10
C ILE A 109 16.99 -13.08 -3.94
N ASP A 110 16.45 -13.33 -2.73
CA ASP A 110 15.47 -14.38 -2.49
C ASP A 110 14.06 -13.86 -2.76
N ILE A 111 13.37 -14.47 -3.74
CA ILE A 111 12.01 -14.12 -4.16
C ILE A 111 10.97 -14.76 -3.21
N GLY A 112 11.34 -15.82 -2.50
CA GLY A 112 10.41 -16.65 -1.73
C GLY A 112 9.36 -17.32 -2.61
N THR A 113 8.27 -17.78 -1.98
CA THR A 113 7.20 -18.56 -2.66
C THR A 113 5.86 -17.84 -2.73
N GLY A 114 5.75 -16.64 -2.14
CA GLY A 114 4.49 -15.87 -2.11
C GLY A 114 4.24 -15.05 -3.37
N PHE A 115 5.28 -14.66 -4.10
CA PHE A 115 5.16 -13.95 -5.37
C PHE A 115 4.95 -14.94 -6.51
N ILE A 116 3.83 -14.81 -7.23
CA ILE A 116 3.46 -15.76 -8.29
C ILE A 116 3.79 -15.19 -9.67
N ARG A 117 3.10 -14.11 -10.08
CA ARG A 117 3.22 -13.53 -11.44
C ARG A 117 2.70 -12.10 -11.49
N SER A 118 3.31 -11.28 -12.34
CA SER A 118 2.70 -10.09 -12.94
C SER A 118 2.22 -10.39 -14.36
N SER A 119 1.04 -9.89 -14.72
CA SER A 119 0.42 -10.12 -16.04
C SER A 119 0.36 -8.81 -16.82
N LEU A 120 0.67 -8.89 -18.12
CA LEU A 120 0.54 -7.79 -19.08
C LEU A 120 -0.47 -8.22 -20.15
N MET A 121 -1.31 -7.30 -20.58
CA MET A 121 -2.23 -7.51 -21.70
C MET A 121 -1.70 -6.73 -22.90
N ALA A 122 -1.58 -7.40 -24.03
CA ALA A 122 -1.20 -6.82 -25.31
C ALA A 122 -2.09 -7.40 -26.41
N GLU A 123 -2.50 -6.55 -27.34
CA GLU A 123 -3.18 -6.96 -28.58
C GLU A 123 -2.11 -7.46 -29.58
N GLN A 124 -2.44 -8.49 -30.36
CA GLN A 124 -1.54 -9.10 -31.36
C GLN A 124 -1.46 -8.29 -32.64
#